data_AF-A0A535D5K6-F1
#
_entry.id   AF-A0A535D5K6-F1
#
_cell.length_a   1.000
_cell.length_b   1.000
_cell.length_c   1.000
_cell.angle_alpha   90.00
_cell.angle_beta   90.00
_cell.angle_gamma   90.00
#
_symmetry.space_group_name_H-M   'P 1'
#
loop_
_entity.id
_entity.type
_entity.pdbx_description
1 polymer ?
#
loop_
_entity_poly.entity_id
_entity_poly.type
_entity_poly.pdbx_seq_one_letter_code
_entity_poly.pdbx_strand_id
1 'polypeptide(L)'
;MGNGCGGPGTFNVFLSLGDEHHTIGLFSDRRPNAGNGRNPFQRTHLHHLSFEVDTDAELAALAARLNLAGIEVKLEERDGQPEMGDTLWFSDPDGNRIEISVTPDDALAPSPTIAGELRAGLRPYRLQHIGLQTLHLEMMVEFYTEALGFDISDWLLRECAWLRCNSDHHTIMLVQGKMD
;
A
#
# COMPACT_ATOMS: atom_id res chain seq x y z
N MET A 1 5.37 -23.60 -14.84
CA MET A 1 5.80 -24.03 -13.49
C MET A 1 6.31 -22.79 -12.78
N GLY A 2 5.40 -22.01 -12.19
CA GLY A 2 5.72 -20.79 -11.48
C GLY A 2 6.14 -21.15 -10.06
N ASN A 3 7.31 -20.68 -9.64
CA ASN A 3 7.75 -20.74 -8.25
C ASN A 3 7.01 -19.66 -7.49
N GLY A 4 5.81 -19.98 -6.99
CA GLY A 4 5.15 -19.15 -5.99
C GLY A 4 6.10 -18.93 -4.82
N CYS A 5 6.35 -17.67 -4.46
CA CYS A 5 7.18 -17.31 -3.31
C CYS A 5 6.45 -17.61 -2.00
N GLY A 6 6.21 -18.90 -1.74
CA GLY A 6 5.68 -19.44 -0.50
C GLY A 6 6.42 -20.74 -0.18
N GLY A 7 7.68 -20.64 0.22
CA GLY A 7 8.40 -21.79 0.76
C GLY A 7 7.75 -22.28 2.06
N PRO A 8 7.92 -23.56 2.45
CA PRO A 8 7.37 -24.07 3.69
C PRO A 8 7.85 -23.24 4.89
N GLY A 9 6.92 -22.55 5.58
CA GLY A 9 7.19 -21.80 6.81
C GLY A 9 6.97 -20.28 6.76
N THR A 10 6.51 -19.71 5.65
CA THR A 10 6.02 -18.31 5.63
C THR A 10 4.56 -18.24 6.07
N PHE A 11 4.29 -17.47 7.12
CA PHE A 11 2.94 -17.21 7.62
C PHE A 11 2.61 -15.73 7.41
N ASN A 12 1.48 -15.47 6.79
CA ASN A 12 0.93 -14.13 6.62
C ASN A 12 -0.40 -14.05 7.38
N VAL A 13 -0.66 -12.91 8.01
CA VAL A 13 -1.92 -12.65 8.73
C VAL A 13 -2.56 -11.42 8.12
N PHE A 14 -3.83 -11.55 7.73
CA PHE A 14 -4.62 -10.46 7.17
C PHE A 14 -5.69 -10.04 8.18
N LEU A 15 -5.76 -8.74 8.47
CA LEU A 15 -6.72 -8.14 9.40
C LEU A 15 -7.67 -7.24 8.61
N SER A 16 -8.97 -7.49 8.76
CA SER A 16 -10.02 -6.73 8.08
C SER A 16 -10.66 -5.70 9.02
N LEU A 17 -10.97 -4.53 8.48
CA LEU A 17 -11.76 -3.50 9.16
C LEU A 17 -13.02 -3.25 8.32
N GLY A 18 -14.20 -3.38 8.93
CA GLY A 18 -15.46 -3.28 8.20
C GLY A 18 -15.70 -4.51 7.31
N ASP A 19 -16.15 -4.25 6.09
CA ASP A 19 -16.51 -5.29 5.10
C ASP A 19 -15.39 -5.53 4.06
N GLU A 20 -14.27 -4.82 4.18
CA GLU A 20 -13.09 -4.97 3.32
C GLU A 20 -12.49 -6.38 3.42
N HIS A 21 -11.98 -6.91 2.31
CA HIS A 21 -11.33 -8.23 2.31
C HIS A 21 -10.21 -8.29 3.36
N HIS A 22 -9.31 -7.30 3.35
CA HIS A 22 -8.42 -6.99 4.45
C HIS A 22 -7.92 -5.55 4.33
N THR A 23 -7.45 -4.97 5.43
CA THR A 23 -6.92 -3.60 5.45
C THR A 23 -5.47 -3.55 5.95
N ILE A 24 -5.01 -4.59 6.66
CA ILE A 24 -3.64 -4.71 7.15
C ILE A 24 -3.14 -6.13 6.89
N GLY A 25 -2.03 -6.27 6.17
CA GLY A 25 -1.29 -7.51 6.00
C GLY A 25 -0.03 -7.53 6.87
N LEU A 26 0.16 -8.59 7.65
CA LEU A 26 1.37 -8.86 8.41
C LEU A 26 2.12 -10.01 7.74
N PHE A 27 3.30 -9.69 7.21
CA PHE A 27 4.08 -10.60 6.40
C PHE A 27 5.29 -11.11 7.15
N SER A 28 5.51 -12.44 7.09
CA SER A 28 6.80 -13.01 7.43
C SER A 28 7.75 -12.86 6.23
N ASP A 29 8.13 -11.61 5.93
CA ASP A 29 8.97 -11.32 4.76
C ASP A 29 10.42 -11.77 5.01
N ARG A 30 10.93 -12.59 4.08
CA ARG A 30 12.28 -13.15 4.11
C ARG A 30 13.17 -12.59 2.99
N ARG A 31 12.65 -11.65 2.20
CA ARG A 31 13.43 -10.96 1.17
C ARG A 31 14.64 -10.28 1.84
N PRO A 32 15.82 -10.31 1.21
CA PRO A 32 16.99 -9.62 1.75
C PRO A 32 16.70 -8.11 1.85
N ASN A 33 16.71 -7.56 3.06
CA ASN A 33 16.71 -6.11 3.25
C ASN A 33 18.15 -5.60 3.10
N ALA A 34 18.36 -4.44 2.47
CA ALA A 34 19.65 -3.76 2.34
C ALA A 34 20.12 -3.14 3.68
N GLY A 35 20.11 -3.91 4.75
CA GLY A 35 20.57 -3.49 6.07
C GLY A 35 22.06 -3.77 6.30
N ASN A 36 22.75 -2.89 7.00
CA ASN A 36 24.20 -2.94 7.28
C ASN A 36 24.65 -4.04 8.29
N GLY A 37 23.94 -5.19 8.35
CA GLY A 37 24.39 -6.40 9.07
C GLY A 37 24.58 -6.29 10.59
N ARG A 38 24.15 -5.20 11.24
CA ARG A 38 24.57 -4.85 12.61
C ARG A 38 23.50 -4.89 13.70
N ASN A 39 22.26 -5.28 13.43
CA ASN A 39 21.21 -5.26 14.46
C ASN A 39 20.27 -6.49 14.37
N PRO A 40 20.21 -7.35 15.41
CA PRO A 40 19.38 -8.57 15.40
C PRO A 40 17.88 -8.33 15.62
N PHE A 41 17.47 -7.10 15.98
CA PHE A 41 16.07 -6.69 15.91
C PHE A 41 15.82 -6.05 14.55
N GLN A 42 15.37 -6.86 13.58
CA GLN A 42 14.80 -6.38 12.32
C GLN A 42 13.58 -5.51 12.67
N ARG A 43 13.70 -4.17 12.60
CA ARG A 43 12.51 -3.33 12.47
C ARG A 43 11.81 -3.79 11.21
N THR A 44 10.55 -4.20 11.31
CA THR A 44 9.74 -4.44 10.11
C THR A 44 9.56 -3.08 9.46
N HIS A 45 10.28 -2.85 8.36
CA HIS A 45 9.98 -1.75 7.47
C HIS A 45 8.55 -1.93 6.95
N LEU A 46 7.92 -0.84 6.54
CA LEU A 46 6.67 -0.92 5.78
C LEU A 46 6.87 -1.90 4.62
N HIS A 47 6.08 -2.98 4.58
CA HIS A 47 6.25 -4.03 3.58
C HIS A 47 5.82 -3.57 2.18
N HIS A 48 4.65 -2.93 2.09
CA HIS A 48 4.18 -2.14 0.96
C HIS A 48 2.97 -1.29 1.38
N LEU A 49 2.61 -0.33 0.52
CA LEU A 49 1.29 0.30 0.46
C LEU A 49 0.48 -0.36 -0.64
N SER A 50 -0.83 -0.48 -0.45
CA SER A 50 -1.73 -0.98 -1.49
C SER A 50 -2.85 0.04 -1.71
N PHE A 51 -3.14 0.34 -2.98
CA PHE A 51 -4.27 1.16 -3.40
C PHE A 51 -5.07 0.41 -4.47
N GLU A 52 -6.31 0.86 -4.67
CA GLU A 52 -7.23 0.19 -5.59
C GLU A 52 -7.70 1.16 -6.68
N VAL A 53 -7.96 0.59 -7.85
CA VAL A 53 -8.67 1.22 -8.98
C VAL A 53 -9.91 0.40 -9.31
N ASP A 54 -10.89 0.99 -9.97
CA ASP A 54 -12.19 0.33 -10.13
C ASP A 54 -12.19 -0.69 -11.27
N THR A 55 -11.30 -0.54 -12.26
CA THR A 55 -11.32 -1.40 -13.46
C THR A 55 -9.94 -1.75 -13.98
N ASP A 56 -9.85 -2.86 -14.71
CA ASP A 56 -8.64 -3.24 -15.47
C ASP A 56 -8.19 -2.15 -16.45
N ALA A 57 -9.15 -1.40 -17.02
CA ALA A 57 -8.85 -0.31 -17.94
C ALA A 57 -8.14 0.85 -17.22
N GLU A 58 -8.54 1.17 -16.00
CA GLU A 58 -7.87 2.16 -15.16
C GLU A 58 -6.49 1.66 -14.72
N LEU A 59 -6.36 0.38 -14.36
CA LEU A 59 -5.06 -0.23 -14.03
C LEU A 59 -4.08 -0.12 -15.21
N ALA A 60 -4.54 -0.46 -16.42
CA ALA A 60 -3.74 -0.36 -17.64
C ALA A 60 -3.37 1.10 -17.98
N ALA A 61 -4.30 2.04 -17.81
CA ALA A 61 -4.03 3.46 -18.01
C ALA A 61 -3.00 4.00 -17.00
N LEU A 62 -3.10 3.59 -15.74
CA LEU A 62 -2.13 3.92 -14.70
C LEU A 62 -0.75 3.37 -15.03
N ALA A 63 -0.66 2.09 -15.40
CA ALA A 63 0.60 1.46 -15.81
C ALA A 63 1.24 2.20 -17.01
N ALA A 64 0.45 2.60 -18.01
CA ALA A 64 0.95 3.38 -19.14
C ALA A 64 1.49 4.76 -18.71
N ARG A 65 0.76 5.46 -17.83
CA ARG A 65 1.21 6.75 -17.28
C ARG A 65 2.53 6.62 -16.51
N LEU A 66 2.65 5.62 -15.64
CA LEU A 66 3.87 5.38 -14.85
C LEU A 66 5.07 5.09 -15.76
N ASN A 67 4.88 4.25 -16.79
CA ASN A 67 5.93 3.99 -17.79
C ASN A 67 6.36 5.26 -18.53
N LEU A 68 5.42 6.13 -18.92
CA LEU A 68 5.74 7.41 -19.57
C LEU A 68 6.50 8.37 -18.66
N ALA A 69 6.28 8.29 -17.35
CA ALA A 69 7.04 9.02 -16.34
C ALA A 69 8.41 8.39 -16.03
N GLY A 70 8.78 7.27 -16.68
CA GLY A 70 10.05 6.57 -16.47
C GLY A 70 10.10 5.71 -15.21
N ILE A 71 8.95 5.41 -14.60
CA ILE A 71 8.83 4.52 -13.44
C ILE A 71 8.71 3.09 -13.96
N GLU A 72 9.63 2.22 -13.54
CA GLU A 72 9.56 0.80 -13.84
C GLU A 72 8.39 0.16 -13.08
N VAL A 73 7.43 -0.39 -13.82
CA VAL A 73 6.29 -1.11 -13.27
C VAL A 73 6.38 -2.60 -13.61
N LYS A 74 5.91 -3.43 -12.69
CA LYS A 74 5.84 -4.88 -12.88
C LYS A 74 4.43 -5.38 -12.62
N LEU A 75 4.03 -6.40 -13.37
CA LEU A 75 2.80 -7.14 -13.12
C LEU A 75 3.23 -8.46 -12.46
N GLU A 76 2.93 -8.62 -11.18
CA GLU A 76 3.40 -9.74 -10.36
C GLU A 76 2.30 -10.21 -9.38
N GLU A 77 2.38 -11.47 -8.93
CA GLU A 77 1.46 -12.05 -7.95
C GLU A 77 1.41 -11.24 -6.64
N ARG A 78 0.23 -11.21 -6.00
CA ARG A 78 0.08 -10.58 -4.68
C ARG A 78 0.88 -11.34 -3.62
N ASP A 79 1.58 -10.59 -2.78
CA ASP A 79 2.26 -11.16 -1.62
C ASP A 79 1.23 -11.84 -0.70
N GLY A 80 1.35 -13.16 -0.54
CA GLY A 80 0.52 -13.95 0.36
C GLY A 80 -0.89 -14.30 -0.12
N GLN A 81 -1.30 -13.87 -1.32
CA GLN A 81 -2.59 -14.20 -1.95
C GLN A 81 -2.43 -14.42 -3.47
N PRO A 82 -1.56 -15.32 -3.94
CA PRO A 82 -1.29 -15.51 -5.38
C PRO A 82 -2.52 -15.96 -6.18
N GLU A 83 -3.52 -16.55 -5.52
CA GLU A 83 -4.80 -16.94 -6.11
C GLU A 83 -5.67 -15.76 -6.55
N MET A 84 -5.40 -14.55 -6.06
CA MET A 84 -6.14 -13.32 -6.39
C MET A 84 -5.65 -12.65 -7.67
N GLY A 85 -4.70 -13.28 -8.39
CA GLY A 85 -4.16 -12.77 -9.64
C GLY A 85 -3.00 -11.78 -9.45
N ASP A 86 -2.53 -11.25 -10.57
CA ASP A 86 -1.41 -10.32 -10.59
C ASP A 86 -1.88 -8.88 -10.31
N THR A 87 -1.03 -8.12 -9.63
CA THR A 87 -1.22 -6.70 -9.34
C THR A 87 -0.05 -5.87 -9.86
N LEU A 88 -0.26 -4.56 -9.99
CA LEU A 88 0.77 -3.65 -10.48
C LEU A 88 1.70 -3.24 -9.32
N TRP A 89 2.99 -3.46 -9.47
CA TRP A 89 4.01 -3.18 -8.47
C TRP A 89 5.05 -2.18 -8.96
N PHE A 90 5.43 -1.25 -8.08
CA PHE A 90 6.51 -0.29 -8.27
C PHE A 90 6.96 0.28 -6.91
N SER A 91 7.91 1.21 -6.91
CA SER A 91 8.37 1.91 -5.70
C SER A 91 8.23 3.42 -5.85
N ASP A 92 7.95 4.10 -4.74
CA ASP A 92 8.08 5.55 -4.64
C ASP A 92 9.57 5.98 -4.58
N PRO A 93 9.87 7.29 -4.64
CA PRO A 93 11.24 7.80 -4.62
C PRO A 93 12.06 7.45 -3.37
N ASP A 94 11.40 7.18 -2.24
CA ASP A 94 12.06 6.73 -1.00
C ASP A 94 12.20 5.19 -0.93
N GLY A 95 11.73 4.48 -1.95
CA GLY A 95 11.82 3.03 -2.09
C GLY A 95 10.68 2.25 -1.44
N ASN A 96 9.63 2.92 -0.95
CA ASN A 96 8.46 2.19 -0.42
C ASN A 96 7.77 1.47 -1.58
N ARG A 97 7.53 0.17 -1.42
CA ARG A 97 6.79 -0.63 -2.41
C ARG A 97 5.32 -0.21 -2.44
N ILE A 98 4.77 -0.10 -3.64
CA ILE A 98 3.37 0.21 -3.88
C ILE A 98 2.79 -0.91 -4.74
N GLU A 99 1.65 -1.43 -4.30
CA GLU A 99 0.75 -2.33 -5.03
C GLU A 99 -0.47 -1.54 -5.51
N ILE A 100 -0.89 -1.76 -6.76
CA ILE A 100 -2.21 -1.35 -7.24
C ILE A 100 -3.00 -2.59 -7.66
N SER A 101 -4.15 -2.80 -7.04
CA SER A 101 -5.10 -3.85 -7.42
C SER A 101 -6.36 -3.27 -8.04
N VAL A 102 -7.10 -4.10 -8.77
CA VAL A 102 -8.46 -3.78 -9.21
C VAL A 102 -9.43 -4.25 -8.12
N THR A 103 -10.37 -3.39 -7.76
CA THR A 103 -11.46 -3.75 -6.85
C THR A 103 -12.24 -4.93 -7.45
N PRO A 104 -12.34 -6.10 -6.78
CA PRO A 104 -13.12 -7.21 -7.31
C PRO A 104 -14.59 -6.83 -7.48
N ASP A 105 -15.23 -7.22 -8.59
CA ASP A 105 -16.67 -6.98 -8.82
C ASP A 105 -17.56 -7.49 -7.65
N ASP A 106 -17.11 -8.56 -7.00
CA ASP A 106 -17.79 -9.19 -5.86
C ASP A 106 -17.47 -8.53 -4.50
N ALA A 107 -16.64 -7.49 -4.44
CA ALA A 107 -16.42 -6.70 -3.21
C ALA A 107 -17.68 -5.94 -2.76
N LEU A 108 -18.68 -5.81 -3.65
CA LEU A 108 -20.03 -5.34 -3.32
C LEU A 108 -20.90 -6.43 -2.69
N ALA A 109 -20.49 -7.70 -2.73
CA ALA A 109 -21.13 -8.75 -1.97
C ALA A 109 -20.67 -8.63 -0.51
N PRO A 110 -21.59 -8.54 0.46
CA PRO A 110 -21.19 -8.48 1.86
C PRO A 110 -20.35 -9.72 2.17
N SER A 111 -19.10 -9.50 2.61
CA SER A 111 -18.27 -10.55 3.16
C SER A 111 -19.12 -11.31 4.18
N PRO A 112 -19.19 -12.66 4.14
CA PRO A 112 -20.02 -13.41 5.06
C PRO A 112 -19.55 -13.01 6.45
N THR A 113 -20.35 -12.19 7.10
CA THR A 113 -20.07 -11.70 8.43
C THR A 113 -19.78 -12.96 9.22
N ILE A 114 -18.55 -13.13 9.72
CA ILE A 114 -18.36 -13.99 10.88
C ILE A 114 -19.02 -13.21 12.01
N ALA A 115 -20.37 -13.19 11.97
CA ALA A 115 -21.25 -12.78 13.02
C ALA A 115 -21.17 -13.87 14.08
N GLY A 116 -19.97 -14.06 14.62
CA GLY A 116 -19.83 -14.41 16.01
C GLY A 116 -20.39 -13.22 16.77
N GLU A 117 -21.59 -13.40 17.32
CA GLU A 117 -22.03 -12.60 18.45
C GLU A 117 -20.86 -12.46 19.44
N LEU A 118 -20.63 -11.23 19.96
CA LEU A 118 -19.56 -10.75 20.87
C LEU A 118 -18.45 -9.95 20.14
N ARG A 119 -18.27 -8.64 20.29
CA ARG A 119 -18.63 -7.68 21.35
C ARG A 119 -18.92 -6.30 20.73
N ALA A 120 -19.97 -5.63 21.19
CA ALA A 120 -20.23 -4.21 20.91
C ALA A 120 -19.22 -3.31 21.65
N GLY A 121 -17.94 -3.40 21.33
CA GLY A 121 -16.87 -2.72 22.07
C GLY A 121 -15.76 -2.21 21.15
N LEU A 122 -15.47 -0.91 21.25
CA LEU A 122 -14.23 -0.20 20.88
C LEU A 122 -13.28 -0.96 19.93
N ARG A 123 -13.66 -1.13 18.66
CA ARG A 123 -12.78 -1.66 17.60
C ARG A 123 -12.54 -0.60 16.52
N PRO A 124 -11.36 -0.56 15.89
CA PRO A 124 -11.14 0.31 14.73
C PRO A 124 -12.19 0.03 13.65
N TYR A 125 -12.69 1.10 13.04
CA TYR A 125 -13.76 0.99 12.03
C TYR A 125 -13.20 0.84 10.61
N ARG A 126 -12.18 1.65 10.29
CA ARG A 126 -11.51 1.70 8.99
C ARG A 126 -10.08 2.18 9.15
N LEU A 127 -9.19 1.81 8.23
CA LEU A 127 -7.90 2.48 8.11
C LEU A 127 -8.17 3.88 7.55
N GLN A 128 -7.61 4.91 8.19
CA GLN A 128 -7.88 6.29 7.80
C GLN A 128 -6.81 6.84 6.87
N HIS A 129 -5.55 6.78 7.30
CA HIS A 129 -4.41 7.29 6.55
C HIS A 129 -3.12 6.63 7.03
N ILE A 130 -2.05 6.81 6.24
CA ILE A 130 -0.69 6.53 6.66
C ILE A 130 0.16 7.81 6.66
N GLY A 131 1.00 7.96 7.68
CA GLY A 131 2.03 9.00 7.74
C GLY A 131 3.38 8.43 7.32
N LEU A 132 4.03 9.05 6.33
CA LEU A 132 5.37 8.72 5.89
C LEU A 132 6.32 9.88 6.20
N GLN A 133 7.52 9.56 6.66
CA GLN A 133 8.59 10.52 6.82
C GLN A 133 9.57 10.37 5.67
N THR A 134 9.92 11.49 5.04
CA THR A 134 10.79 11.52 3.84
C THR A 134 11.84 12.61 3.94
N LEU A 135 13.05 12.35 3.46
CA LEU A 135 14.06 13.41 3.29
C LEU A 135 13.83 14.25 2.03
N HIS A 136 12.94 13.81 1.12
CA HIS A 136 12.72 14.36 -0.21
C HIS A 136 11.24 14.78 -0.40
N LEU A 137 10.69 15.61 0.50
CA LEU A 137 9.26 15.92 0.55
C LEU A 137 8.69 16.39 -0.80
N GLU A 138 9.36 17.31 -1.49
CA GLU A 138 8.89 17.84 -2.78
C GLU A 138 8.82 16.74 -3.86
N MET A 139 9.83 15.86 -3.90
CA MET A 139 9.89 14.75 -4.85
C MET A 139 8.80 13.71 -4.56
N MET A 140 8.54 13.43 -3.28
CA MET A 140 7.46 12.53 -2.87
C MET A 140 6.09 13.10 -3.23
N VAL A 141 5.87 14.39 -2.99
CA VAL A 141 4.61 15.05 -3.37
C VAL A 141 4.41 15.00 -4.88
N GLU A 142 5.41 15.39 -5.67
CA GLU A 142 5.35 15.35 -7.14
C GLU A 142 5.07 13.92 -7.64
N PHE A 143 5.71 12.90 -7.05
CA PHE A 143 5.42 11.52 -7.41
C PHE A 143 3.96 11.13 -7.14
N TYR A 144 3.45 11.39 -5.93
CA TYR A 144 2.08 11.00 -5.60
C TYR A 144 1.04 11.81 -6.39
N THR A 145 1.28 13.09 -6.71
CA THR A 145 0.34 13.90 -7.48
C THR A 145 0.44 13.62 -8.98
N GLU A 146 1.63 13.74 -9.57
CA GLU A 146 1.79 13.68 -11.03
C GLU A 146 1.79 12.24 -11.54
N ALA A 147 2.48 11.33 -10.84
CA ALA A 147 2.62 9.94 -11.27
C ALA A 147 1.48 9.04 -10.79
N LEU A 148 0.92 9.29 -9.59
CA LEU A 148 -0.19 8.49 -9.04
C LEU A 148 -1.56 9.20 -9.08
N GLY A 149 -1.61 10.52 -9.28
CA GLY A 149 -2.88 11.23 -9.47
C GLY A 149 -3.59 11.60 -8.17
N PHE A 150 -2.88 11.61 -7.05
CA PHE A 150 -3.41 12.12 -5.80
C PHE A 150 -3.61 13.63 -5.90
N ASP A 151 -4.66 14.12 -5.25
CA ASP A 151 -4.82 15.55 -5.03
C ASP A 151 -4.20 15.97 -3.70
N ILE A 152 -3.66 17.18 -3.66
CA ILE A 152 -3.28 17.81 -2.41
C ILE A 152 -4.53 18.35 -1.72
N SER A 153 -4.70 18.02 -0.45
CA SER A 153 -5.76 18.53 0.41
C SER A 153 -5.31 19.71 1.25
N ASP A 154 -4.09 19.66 1.81
CA ASP A 154 -3.55 20.71 2.66
C ASP A 154 -2.01 20.70 2.72
N TRP A 155 -1.43 21.78 3.24
CA TRP A 155 0.00 21.98 3.45
C TRP A 155 0.29 22.66 4.79
N LEU A 156 1.39 22.23 5.43
CA LEU A 156 2.02 22.99 6.50
C LEU A 156 3.43 23.38 6.06
N LEU A 157 3.54 24.61 5.53
CA LEU A 157 4.80 25.17 5.04
C LEU A 157 5.54 24.17 4.12
N ARG A 158 6.83 23.93 4.37
CA ARG A 158 7.64 22.90 3.71
C ARG A 158 7.92 21.72 4.64
N GLU A 159 7.03 21.50 5.62
CA GLU A 159 7.21 20.49 6.65
C GLU A 159 6.24 19.32 6.50
N CYS A 160 5.03 19.57 5.99
CA CYS A 160 4.01 18.54 5.84
C CYS A 160 3.10 18.78 4.64
N ALA A 161 2.69 17.70 3.98
CA ALA A 161 1.68 17.70 2.92
C ALA A 161 0.64 16.60 3.19
N TRP A 162 -0.64 16.90 2.95
CA TRP A 162 -1.74 15.94 3.05
C TRP A 162 -2.29 15.66 1.66
N LEU A 163 -2.28 14.39 1.25
CA LEU A 163 -2.70 13.94 -0.08
C LEU A 163 -3.90 12.99 0.04
N ARG A 164 -4.84 13.09 -0.90
CA ARG A 164 -6.02 12.22 -0.99
C ARG A 164 -6.14 11.58 -2.38
N CYS A 165 -6.71 10.39 -2.43
CA CYS A 165 -7.11 9.72 -3.67
C CYS A 165 -8.61 9.37 -3.68
N ASN A 166 -9.36 9.83 -2.68
CA ASN A 166 -10.80 9.60 -2.54
C ASN A 166 -11.46 10.78 -1.78
N SER A 167 -12.67 10.58 -1.26
CA SER A 167 -13.45 11.62 -0.56
C SER A 167 -12.97 11.94 0.85
N ASP A 168 -12.09 11.14 1.45
CA ASP A 168 -11.51 11.47 2.76
C ASP A 168 -10.59 12.71 2.65
N HIS A 169 -10.43 13.43 3.75
CA HIS A 169 -9.55 14.61 3.78
C HIS A 169 -8.13 14.26 3.34
N HIS A 170 -7.62 13.07 3.70
CA HIS A 170 -6.33 12.58 3.24
C HIS A 170 -6.22 11.06 3.45
N THR A 171 -5.43 10.42 2.60
CA THR A 171 -5.04 9.01 2.68
C THR A 171 -3.57 8.87 3.01
N ILE A 172 -2.74 9.85 2.60
CA ILE A 172 -1.31 9.92 2.89
C ILE A 172 -1.00 11.28 3.53
N MET A 173 -0.18 11.26 4.58
CA MET A 173 0.49 12.43 5.12
C MET A 173 1.99 12.28 4.92
N LEU A 174 2.62 13.22 4.21
CA LEU A 174 4.07 13.25 4.00
C LEU A 174 4.69 14.28 4.92
N VAL A 175 5.67 13.88 5.73
CA VAL A 175 6.34 14.75 6.70
C VAL A 175 7.83 14.84 6.36
N GLN A 176 8.35 16.07 6.33
CA GLN A 176 9.78 16.32 6.14
C GLN A 176 10.59 15.70 7.29
N GLY A 177 11.47 14.78 6.93
CA GLY A 177 12.47 14.19 7.80
C GLY A 177 13.63 15.16 8.05
N LYS A 178 14.29 14.98 9.19
CA LYS A 178 15.57 15.61 9.49
C LYS A 178 16.67 14.58 9.24
N MET A 179 17.76 15.01 8.63
CA MET A 179 18.98 14.18 8.64
C MET A 179 19.53 14.22 10.07
N ASP A 180 19.65 13.04 10.69
CA ASP A 180 20.32 12.86 11.98
C ASP A 180 21.84 13.07 11.86
#